data_AF-A0A0S4LQW4-F1
#
_entry.id   AF-A0A0S4LQW4-F1
#
_cell.length_a   1.000
_cell.length_b   1.000
_cell.length_c   1.000
_cell.angle_alpha   90.00
_cell.angle_beta   90.00
_cell.angle_gamma   90.00
#
_symmetry.space_group_name_H-M   'P 1'
#
loop_
_entity.id
_entity.type
_entity.pdbx_description
1 polymer ?
#
loop_
_entity_poly.entity_id
_entity_poly.type
_entity_poly.pdbx_seq_one_letter_code
_entity_poly.pdbx_strand_id
1 'polypeptide(L)'
;MTDLGKYMLYFLLGGSIVSVSTYLGSQGKSFLAAMASTFPAITGLTFILLYANGGGTTTVDYAKNLLWFVPPWTVYVVAMILGIPRLGFWTAMAGSLILYMGCIGLLKMMLR
;
A
#
# COMPACT_ATOMS: atom_id res chain seq x y z
N MET A 1 9.74 -21.02 -13.08
CA MET A 1 8.68 -21.28 -12.07
C MET A 1 7.37 -21.53 -12.80
N THR A 2 6.69 -22.64 -12.50
CA THR A 2 5.29 -22.86 -12.90
C THR A 2 4.40 -21.75 -12.32
N ASP A 3 3.29 -21.42 -13.00
CA ASP A 3 2.40 -20.32 -12.59
C ASP A 3 1.84 -20.51 -11.17
N LEU A 4 1.56 -21.77 -10.79
CA LEU A 4 1.18 -22.12 -9.42
C LEU A 4 2.24 -21.67 -8.40
N GLY A 5 3.52 -21.92 -8.67
CA GLY A 5 4.61 -21.52 -7.78
C GLY A 5 4.75 -20.01 -7.63
N LYS A 6 4.45 -19.24 -8.70
CA LYS A 6 4.45 -17.77 -8.63
C LYS A 6 3.32 -17.26 -7.74
N TYR A 7 2.10 -17.76 -7.93
CA TYR A 7 0.95 -17.34 -7.12
C TYR A 7 1.09 -17.75 -5.65
N MET A 8 1.64 -18.93 -5.37
CA MET A 8 1.96 -19.34 -3.99
C MET A 8 2.98 -18.39 -3.35
N LEU A 9 4.02 -17.98 -4.08
CA LEU A 9 4.99 -17.01 -3.58
C LEU A 9 4.33 -15.66 -3.25
N TYR A 10 3.46 -15.15 -4.14
CA TYR A 10 2.75 -13.88 -3.90
C TYR A 10 1.81 -13.97 -2.69
N PHE A 11 1.11 -15.09 -2.54
CA PHE A 11 0.27 -15.36 -1.39
C PHE A 11 1.08 -15.41 -0.09
N LEU A 12 2.21 -16.11 -0.08
CA LEU A 12 3.08 -16.20 1.09
C LEU A 12 3.67 -14.83 1.46
N LEU A 13 4.10 -14.03 0.48
CA LEU A 13 4.60 -12.68 0.75
C LEU A 13 3.51 -11.79 1.37
N GLY A 14 2.32 -11.76 0.77
CA GLY A 14 1.19 -10.99 1.30
C GLY A 14 0.75 -11.47 2.69
N GLY A 15 0.54 -12.78 2.84
CA GLY A 15 0.13 -13.39 4.10
C GLY A 15 1.16 -13.18 5.22
N SER A 16 2.45 -13.25 4.91
CA SER A 16 3.52 -13.00 5.88
C SER A 16 3.53 -11.55 6.35
N ILE A 17 3.43 -10.59 5.43
CA ILE A 17 3.40 -9.16 5.77
C ILE A 17 2.23 -8.84 6.70
N VAL A 18 1.03 -9.30 6.34
CA VAL A 18 -0.19 -9.09 7.15
C VAL A 18 -0.09 -9.76 8.52
N SER A 19 0.42 -11.00 8.57
CA SER A 19 0.57 -11.74 9.83
C SER A 19 1.57 -11.08 10.77
N VAL A 20 2.75 -10.71 10.25
CA VAL A 20 3.81 -10.05 11.04
C VAL A 20 3.35 -8.68 11.52
N SER A 21 2.74 -7.87 10.68
CA SER A 21 2.25 -6.55 11.10
C SER A 21 1.16 -6.65 12.15
N THR A 22 0.24 -7.61 12.00
CA THR A 22 -0.85 -7.81 12.97
C THR A 22 -0.30 -8.32 14.30
N TYR A 23 0.62 -9.27 14.28
CA TYR A 23 1.28 -9.79 15.49
C TYR A 23 2.07 -8.70 16.22
N LEU A 24 2.86 -7.89 15.50
CA LEU A 24 3.59 -6.78 16.12
C LEU A 24 2.64 -5.71 16.67
N GLY A 25 1.55 -5.43 15.95
CA GLY A 25 0.52 -4.49 16.37
C GLY A 25 -0.19 -4.94 17.64
N SER A 26 -0.56 -6.22 17.74
CA SER A 26 -1.21 -6.78 18.92
C SER A 26 -0.31 -6.81 20.16
N GLN A 27 1.01 -6.74 19.98
CA GLN A 27 2.00 -6.64 21.07
C GLN A 27 2.30 -5.18 21.48
N GLY A 28 1.53 -4.20 20.98
CA GLY A 28 1.77 -2.77 21.24
C GLY A 28 2.99 -2.19 20.52
N LYS A 29 3.65 -2.96 19.63
CA LYS A 29 4.81 -2.52 18.87
C LYS A 29 4.38 -1.80 17.58
N SER A 30 3.60 -0.73 17.72
CA SER A 30 2.92 -0.06 16.60
C SER A 30 3.87 0.45 15.50
N PHE A 31 5.06 0.93 15.86
CA PHE A 31 6.07 1.36 14.89
C PHE A 31 6.57 0.20 14.02
N LEU A 32 6.90 -0.93 14.64
CA LEU A 32 7.37 -2.12 13.92
C LEU A 32 6.25 -2.74 13.08
N ALA A 33 5.01 -2.70 13.58
CA ALA A 33 3.83 -3.10 12.82
C ALA A 33 3.65 -2.26 11.55
N ALA A 34 3.73 -0.93 11.68
CA ALA A 34 3.66 -0.01 10.54
C ALA A 34 4.80 -0.27 9.55
N MET A 35 6.04 -0.38 10.03
CA MET A 35 7.21 -0.71 9.22
C MET A 35 7.01 -2.01 8.42
N ALA A 36 6.55 -3.08 9.09
CA ALA A 36 6.29 -4.36 8.46
C ALA A 36 5.21 -4.25 7.36
N SER A 37 4.10 -3.55 7.63
CA SER A 37 3.03 -3.33 6.64
C SER A 37 3.47 -2.49 5.45
N THR A 38 4.39 -1.53 5.65
CA THR A 38 4.86 -0.64 4.59
C THR A 38 6.14 -1.14 3.91
N PHE A 39 6.67 -2.30 4.30
CA PHE A 39 7.87 -2.85 3.69
C PHE A 39 7.62 -3.07 2.18
N PRO A 40 8.46 -2.52 1.28
CA PRO A 40 8.17 -2.45 -0.15
C PRO A 40 8.46 -3.78 -0.87
N ALA A 41 7.99 -4.91 -0.36
CA ALA A 41 8.21 -6.23 -0.96
C ALA A 41 7.57 -6.34 -2.35
N ILE A 42 6.28 -6.00 -2.45
CA ILE A 42 5.54 -6.08 -3.71
C ILE A 42 6.10 -5.06 -4.71
N THR A 43 6.24 -3.81 -4.29
CA THR A 43 6.80 -2.72 -5.10
C THR A 43 8.21 -3.03 -5.59
N GLY A 44 9.08 -3.56 -4.72
CA GLY A 44 10.44 -3.96 -5.07
C GLY A 44 10.46 -5.07 -6.13
N LEU A 45 9.59 -6.07 -5.99
CA LEU A 45 9.43 -7.11 -7.01
C LEU A 45 8.91 -6.52 -8.33
N THR A 46 7.95 -5.60 -8.27
CA THR A 46 7.45 -4.88 -9.45
C THR A 46 8.57 -4.10 -10.15
N PHE A 47 9.45 -3.41 -9.41
CA PHE A 47 10.61 -2.74 -10.01
C PHE A 47 11.56 -3.70 -10.72
N ILE A 48 11.86 -4.85 -10.11
CA ILE A 48 12.72 -5.88 -10.72
C ILE A 48 12.09 -6.36 -12.03
N LEU A 49 10.80 -6.67 -12.01
CA LEU A 49 10.08 -7.17 -13.19
C LEU A 49 9.96 -6.11 -14.29
N LEU A 50 9.63 -4.87 -13.94
CA LEU A 50 9.56 -3.78 -14.91
C LEU A 50 10.93 -3.50 -15.53
N TYR A 51 11.99 -3.52 -14.73
CA TYR A 51 13.35 -3.32 -15.24
C TYR A 51 13.75 -4.46 -16.19
N ALA A 52 13.47 -5.70 -15.82
CA ALA A 52 13.79 -6.87 -16.64
C ALA A 52 13.03 -6.91 -17.98
N ASN A 53 11.80 -6.38 -18.04
CA ASN A 53 10.96 -6.47 -19.24
C ASN A 53 10.93 -5.16 -20.08
N GLY A 54 11.10 -4.00 -19.44
CA GLY A 54 10.90 -2.68 -20.06
C GLY A 54 12.06 -1.70 -19.85
N GLY A 55 13.14 -2.12 -19.19
CA GLY A 55 14.33 -1.30 -18.97
C GLY A 55 14.15 -0.16 -17.96
N GLY A 56 15.19 0.67 -17.82
CA GLY A 56 15.26 1.71 -16.80
C GLY A 56 14.21 2.81 -16.91
N THR A 57 13.87 3.25 -18.14
CA THR A 57 12.90 4.32 -18.37
C THR A 57 11.51 3.94 -17.87
N THR A 58 11.02 2.76 -18.24
CA THR A 58 9.72 2.22 -17.78
C THR A 58 9.66 2.13 -16.26
N THR A 59 10.73 1.64 -15.63
CA THR A 59 10.82 1.50 -14.17
C THR A 59 10.80 2.87 -13.46
N VAL A 60 11.52 3.84 -13.99
CA VAL A 60 11.57 5.20 -13.43
C VAL A 60 10.23 5.91 -13.58
N ASP A 61 9.55 5.77 -14.72
CA ASP A 61 8.24 6.40 -14.92
C ASP A 61 7.16 5.75 -14.05
N TYR A 62 7.23 4.44 -13.82
CA TYR A 62 6.41 3.78 -12.81
C TYR A 62 6.71 4.34 -11.40
N ALA A 63 7.98 4.51 -11.02
CA ALA A 63 8.36 5.06 -9.72
C ALA A 63 7.82 6.49 -9.51
N LYS A 64 7.92 7.36 -10.53
CA LYS A 64 7.36 8.72 -10.50
C LYS A 64 5.85 8.70 -10.31
N ASN A 65 5.14 7.84 -11.04
CA ASN A 65 3.69 7.69 -10.90
C ASN A 65 3.30 7.16 -9.52
N LEU A 66 4.09 6.24 -8.95
CA LEU A 66 3.85 5.69 -7.63
C LEU A 66 3.91 6.76 -6.53
N LEU A 67 4.79 7.76 -6.66
CA LEU A 67 4.90 8.85 -5.68
C LEU A 67 3.61 9.68 -5.57
N TRP A 68 2.82 9.79 -6.63
CA TRP A 68 1.53 10.49 -6.59
C TRP A 68 0.49 9.79 -5.71
N PHE A 69 0.70 8.54 -5.31
CA PHE A 69 -0.19 7.84 -4.37
C PHE A 69 0.13 8.13 -2.91
N VAL A 70 1.26 8.77 -2.60
CA VAL A 70 1.61 9.15 -1.22
C VAL A 70 0.59 10.14 -0.63
N PRO A 71 0.21 11.25 -1.29
CA PRO A 71 -0.77 12.17 -0.71
C PRO A 71 -2.15 11.54 -0.42
N PRO A 72 -2.79 10.78 -1.34
CA PRO A 72 -4.02 10.05 -1.04
C PRO A 72 -3.87 9.10 0.14
N TRP A 73 -2.76 8.37 0.22
CA TRP A 73 -2.47 7.48 1.34
C TRP A 73 -2.35 8.25 2.67
N THR A 74 -1.68 9.41 2.68
CA THR A 74 -1.60 10.26 3.87
C THR A 74 -3.00 10.70 4.32
N VAL A 75 -3.87 11.11 3.39
CA VAL A 75 -5.27 11.46 3.71
C VAL A 75 -6.01 10.28 4.32
N TYR A 76 -5.87 9.08 3.76
CA TYR A 76 -6.45 7.86 4.31
C TYR A 76 -6.02 7.60 5.76
N VAL A 77 -4.71 7.65 6.04
CA VAL A 77 -4.16 7.40 7.39
C VAL A 77 -4.62 8.46 8.38
N VAL A 78 -4.57 9.74 8.01
CA VAL A 78 -5.04 10.84 8.86
C VAL A 78 -6.54 10.71 9.16
N ALA A 79 -7.35 10.34 8.17
CA ALA A 79 -8.77 10.07 8.35
C ALA A 79 -9.01 8.91 9.32
N MET A 80 -8.19 7.84 9.28
CA MET A 80 -8.28 6.75 10.25
C MET A 80 -7.91 7.20 11.68
N ILE A 81 -6.82 7.96 11.84
CA ILE A 81 -6.38 8.49 13.13
C ILE A 81 -7.48 9.36 13.77
N LEU A 82 -8.10 10.22 12.97
CA LEU A 82 -9.13 11.15 13.43
C LEU A 82 -10.53 10.52 13.53
N GLY A 83 -10.81 9.51 12.71
CA GLY A 83 -12.13 8.91 12.57
C GLY A 83 -12.41 7.83 13.60
N ILE A 84 -11.44 6.93 13.87
CA ILE A 84 -11.64 5.80 14.79
C ILE A 84 -12.14 6.26 16.18
N PRO A 85 -11.54 7.28 16.84
CA PRO A 85 -11.98 7.70 18.17
C PRO A 85 -13.38 8.31 18.21
N ARG A 86 -13.92 8.77 17.07
CA ARG A 86 -15.17 9.55 16.98
C ARG A 86 -16.34 8.76 16.42
N LEU A 87 -16.07 7.92 15.42
CA LEU A 87 -17.10 7.25 14.61
C LEU A 87 -17.09 5.73 14.81
N GLY A 88 -16.04 5.18 15.43
CA GLY A 88 -15.77 3.75 15.45
C GLY A 88 -14.96 3.26 14.24
N PHE A 89 -14.54 2.00 14.26
CA PHE A 89 -13.61 1.46 13.25
C PHE A 89 -14.24 1.35 11.85
N TRP A 90 -15.39 0.70 11.72
CA TRP A 90 -15.97 0.37 10.40
C TRP A 90 -16.38 1.59 9.59
N THR A 91 -16.94 2.60 10.26
CA THR A 91 -17.33 3.88 9.65
C THR A 91 -16.10 4.70 9.25
N ALA A 92 -15.07 4.77 10.10
CA ALA A 92 -13.80 5.42 9.78
C ALA A 92 -13.09 4.72 8.61
N MET A 93 -13.14 3.40 8.54
CA MET A 93 -12.58 2.60 7.45
C MET A 93 -13.29 2.88 6.12
N ALA A 94 -14.62 2.82 6.10
CA ALA A 94 -15.38 3.14 4.89
C ALA A 94 -15.15 4.59 4.43
N GLY A 95 -15.20 5.56 5.36
CA GLY A 95 -15.00 6.97 5.05
C GLY A 95 -13.58 7.28 4.54
N SER A 96 -12.55 6.69 5.15
CA SER A 96 -11.16 6.87 4.71
C SER A 96 -10.90 6.27 3.33
N LEU A 97 -11.48 5.12 3.01
CA LEU A 97 -11.42 4.54 1.66
C LEU A 97 -12.10 5.43 0.61
N ILE A 98 -13.26 6.00 0.93
CA ILE A 98 -13.95 6.94 0.03
C ILE A 98 -13.07 8.17 -0.22
N LEU A 99 -12.48 8.75 0.83
CA LEU A 99 -11.57 9.90 0.70
C LEU A 99 -10.34 9.56 -0.15
N TYR A 100 -9.73 8.39 0.07
CA TYR A 100 -8.60 7.89 -0.72
C TYR A 100 -8.94 7.84 -2.21
N MET A 101 -10.07 7.21 -2.56
CA MET A 101 -10.52 7.10 -3.95
C MET A 101 -10.86 8.47 -4.55
N GLY A 102 -11.45 9.38 -3.76
CA GLY A 102 -11.69 10.76 -4.15
C GLY A 102 -10.40 11.51 -4.47
N CYS A 103 -9.38 11.40 -3.63
CA CYS A 103 -8.06 12.00 -3.86
C CYS A 103 -7.39 11.47 -5.12
N ILE A 104 -7.46 10.16 -5.39
CA ILE A 104 -6.96 9.58 -6.65
C ILE A 104 -7.72 10.15 -7.85
N GLY A 105 -9.05 10.26 -7.76
CA GLY A 105 -9.87 10.86 -8.81
C GLY A 105 -9.45 12.29 -9.12
N LEU A 106 -9.24 13.11 -8.08
CA LEU A 106 -8.75 14.48 -8.20
C LEU A 106 -7.37 14.54 -8.85
N LEU A 107 -6.41 13.74 -8.36
CA LEU A 107 -5.06 13.68 -8.93
C LEU A 107 -5.09 13.31 -10.41
N LYS A 108 -5.88 12.31 -10.79
CA LYS A 108 -6.04 11.91 -12.18
C LYS A 108 -6.62 13.02 -13.05
N MET A 109 -7.48 13.89 -12.51
CA MET A 109 -7.99 15.05 -13.24
C MET A 109 -6.95 16.16 -13.38
N MET A 110 -6.09 16.34 -12.38
CA MET A 110 -5.04 17.36 -12.38
C MET A 110 -3.83 17.00 -13.24
N LEU A 111 -3.54 15.70 -13.39
CA LEU A 111 -2.41 15.17 -14.17
C LEU A 111 -2.76 14.85 -15.63
N ARG A 112 -3.98 15.20 -16.08
CA ARG A 112 -4.40 15.18 -17.49
C ARG A 112 -3.81 16.37 -18.24
#